data_AF-A0A955SFK7-F1
#
_entry.id   AF-A0A955SFK7-F1
#
_cell.length_a   1.000
_cell.length_b   1.000
_cell.length_c   1.000
_cell.angle_alpha   90.00
_cell.angle_beta   90.00
_cell.angle_gamma   90.00
#
_symmetry.space_group_name_H-M   'P 1'
#
loop_
_entity.id
_entity.type
_entity.pdbx_description
1 polymer ?
#
loop_
_entity_poly.entity_id
_entity_poly.type
_entity_poly.pdbx_seq_one_letter_code
_entity_poly.pdbx_strand_id
1 'polypeptide(L)'
;PQITLDRGTAFERRRYDEAENLVRRIERAQAGNEAVRMILDEESCHFDRLSGNHLGIVERLNPWIQRYPLSKYDTLTDEEILFAVRWVYATYLAAMATAGRYAEAEVGIEEFLNRVPFEDSPGMVVDMNFWLAWTLHRQGRYDEAVVQYEIGLQLDGSDSPDIVLPDYFTKTGIPKGLTTNRKTFVHYYRNALAALGGWEAGR
;
A
#
# COMPACT_ATOMS: atom_id res chain seq x y z
N PRO A 1 -9.73 0.33 -28.81
CA PRO A 1 -10.97 0.22 -28.01
C PRO A 1 -10.88 1.12 -26.77
N GLN A 2 -11.61 2.23 -26.77
CA GLN A 2 -11.80 3.04 -25.56
C GLN A 2 -12.58 2.21 -24.56
N ILE A 3 -11.96 1.86 -23.43
CA ILE A 3 -12.63 1.22 -22.31
C ILE A 3 -13.51 2.30 -21.67
N THR A 4 -14.79 2.36 -22.04
CA THR A 4 -15.79 3.06 -21.25
C THR A 4 -15.94 2.31 -19.94
N LEU A 5 -15.27 2.79 -18.89
CA LEU A 5 -15.58 2.43 -17.52
C LEU A 5 -17.06 2.76 -17.29
N ASP A 6 -17.90 1.74 -17.14
CA ASP A 6 -19.29 1.92 -16.72
C ASP A 6 -19.26 2.51 -15.30
N ARG A 7 -19.44 3.84 -15.19
CA ARG A 7 -19.29 4.62 -13.95
C ARG A 7 -20.44 4.39 -12.95
N GLY A 8 -20.94 3.17 -12.85
CA GLY A 8 -22.00 2.79 -11.91
C GLY A 8 -23.37 3.39 -12.22
N THR A 9 -24.26 3.29 -11.24
CA THR A 9 -25.60 3.87 -11.24
C THR A 9 -25.57 5.40 -11.41
N ALA A 10 -26.70 6.00 -11.78
CA ALA A 10 -26.81 7.47 -11.89
C ALA A 10 -26.48 8.19 -10.57
N PHE A 11 -26.74 7.53 -9.44
CA PHE A 11 -26.39 8.02 -8.11
C PHE A 11 -24.87 8.04 -7.88
N GLU A 12 -24.19 6.96 -8.23
CA GLU A 12 -22.73 6.87 -8.13
C GLU A 12 -22.06 7.92 -9.02
N ARG A 13 -22.50 8.07 -10.29
CA ARG A 13 -22.02 9.13 -11.19
C ARG A 13 -22.13 10.53 -10.58
N ARG A 14 -23.27 10.87 -9.96
CA ARG A 14 -23.44 12.19 -9.32
C ARG A 14 -22.47 12.39 -8.16
N ARG A 15 -22.24 11.36 -7.34
CA ARG A 15 -21.25 11.43 -6.25
C ARG A 15 -19.83 11.61 -6.77
N TYR A 16 -19.49 10.96 -7.89
CA TYR A 16 -18.21 11.18 -8.56
C TYR A 16 -18.05 12.63 -9.00
N ASP A 17 -19.05 13.18 -9.70
CA ASP A 17 -19.00 14.57 -10.17
C ASP A 17 -18.91 15.57 -9.00
N GLU A 18 -19.61 15.31 -7.89
CA GLU A 18 -19.54 16.14 -6.68
C GLU A 18 -18.17 16.08 -5.99
N ALA A 19 -17.58 14.89 -5.88
CA ALA A 19 -16.25 14.69 -5.32
C ALA A 19 -15.18 15.36 -6.19
N GLU A 20 -15.23 15.17 -7.51
CA GLU A 20 -14.31 15.81 -8.45
C GLU A 20 -14.42 17.34 -8.40
N ASN A 21 -15.64 17.88 -8.29
CA ASN A 21 -15.86 19.31 -8.11
C ASN A 21 -15.39 19.83 -6.74
N LEU A 22 -15.45 19.01 -5.68
CA LEU A 22 -14.87 19.37 -4.38
C LEU A 22 -13.35 19.44 -4.47
N VAL A 23 -12.70 18.43 -5.05
CA VAL A 23 -11.25 18.40 -5.29
C VAL A 23 -10.80 19.65 -6.05
N ARG A 24 -11.44 19.96 -7.20
CA ARG A 24 -11.13 21.16 -7.99
C ARG A 24 -11.29 22.47 -7.20
N ARG A 25 -12.24 22.55 -6.26
CA ARG A 25 -12.43 23.73 -5.41
C ARG A 25 -11.32 23.84 -4.37
N ILE A 26 -10.90 22.72 -3.78
CA ILE A 26 -9.77 22.67 -2.85
C ILE A 26 -8.48 23.06 -3.57
N GLU A 27 -8.22 22.51 -4.75
CA GLU A 27 -7.04 22.85 -5.58
C GLU A 27 -6.98 24.35 -5.88
N ARG A 28 -8.12 24.95 -6.24
CA ARG A 28 -8.18 26.40 -6.50
C ARG A 28 -7.97 27.23 -5.23
N ALA A 29 -8.53 26.79 -4.11
CA ALA A 29 -8.42 27.49 -2.83
C ALA A 29 -7.00 27.39 -2.24
N GLN A 30 -6.30 26.30 -2.51
CA GLN A 30 -4.95 26.00 -2.06
C GLN A 30 -3.92 26.10 -3.19
N ALA A 31 -4.20 26.94 -4.18
CA ALA A 31 -3.33 27.11 -5.34
C ALA A 31 -1.93 27.55 -4.89
N GLY A 32 -0.95 26.66 -5.05
CA GLY A 32 0.43 26.87 -4.62
C GLY A 32 0.86 26.06 -3.40
N ASN A 33 -0.05 25.42 -2.66
CA ASN A 33 0.32 24.44 -1.62
C ASN A 33 0.63 23.10 -2.28
N GLU A 34 1.91 22.76 -2.27
CA GLU A 34 2.44 21.56 -2.91
C GLU A 34 2.02 20.27 -2.18
N ALA A 35 2.00 20.28 -0.84
CA ALA A 35 1.56 19.13 -0.04
C ALA A 35 0.09 18.79 -0.31
N VAL A 36 -0.78 19.81 -0.42
CA VAL A 36 -2.20 19.60 -0.77
C VAL A 36 -2.33 18.98 -2.16
N ARG A 37 -1.55 19.43 -3.14
CA ARG A 37 -1.61 18.85 -4.50
C ARG A 37 -1.17 17.39 -4.51
N MET A 38 -0.12 17.04 -3.75
CA MET A 38 0.32 15.66 -3.58
C MET A 38 -0.78 14.76 -3.02
N ILE A 39 -1.42 15.20 -1.94
CA ILE A 39 -2.51 14.45 -1.30
C ILE A 39 -3.71 14.32 -2.24
N LEU A 40 -4.06 15.35 -3.00
CA LEU A 40 -5.17 15.25 -3.94
C LEU A 40 -4.89 14.31 -5.11
N ASP A 41 -3.67 14.30 -5.64
CA ASP A 41 -3.26 13.31 -6.66
C ASP A 41 -3.32 11.89 -6.10
N GLU A 42 -2.87 11.70 -4.85
CA GLU A 42 -2.94 10.43 -4.14
C GLU A 42 -4.39 9.97 -3.90
N GLU A 43 -5.25 10.86 -3.41
CA GLU A 43 -6.65 10.53 -3.12
C GLU A 43 -7.43 10.24 -4.41
N SER A 44 -7.04 10.88 -5.51
CA SER A 44 -7.60 10.59 -6.83
C SER A 44 -7.31 9.15 -7.31
N CYS A 45 -6.29 8.49 -6.75
CA CYS A 45 -5.99 7.08 -7.03
C CYS A 45 -7.01 6.11 -6.41
N HIS A 46 -7.94 6.56 -5.55
CA HIS A 46 -8.91 5.68 -4.91
C HIS A 46 -9.67 4.79 -5.91
N PHE A 47 -10.09 5.36 -7.05
CA PHE A 47 -10.78 4.58 -8.08
C PHE A 47 -9.85 3.62 -8.83
N ASP A 48 -8.61 4.03 -9.08
CA ASP A 48 -7.60 3.16 -9.70
C ASP A 48 -7.31 1.93 -8.82
N ARG A 49 -7.36 2.07 -7.48
CA ARG A 49 -7.27 0.92 -6.55
C ARG A 49 -8.44 -0.04 -6.77
N LEU A 50 -9.68 0.46 -6.71
CA LEU A 50 -10.89 -0.36 -6.83
C LEU A 50 -11.02 -1.06 -8.19
N SER A 51 -10.57 -0.41 -9.25
CA SER A 51 -10.59 -0.96 -10.62
C SER A 51 -9.41 -1.89 -10.91
N GLY A 52 -8.42 -1.97 -10.01
CA GLY A 52 -7.18 -2.74 -10.21
C GLY A 52 -6.19 -2.09 -11.17
N ASN A 53 -6.37 -0.81 -11.51
CA ASN A 53 -5.47 -0.02 -12.35
C ASN A 53 -4.23 0.46 -11.57
N HIS A 54 -3.46 -0.47 -11.03
CA HIS A 54 -2.30 -0.15 -10.19
C HIS A 54 -1.18 0.56 -10.95
N LEU A 55 -1.02 0.29 -12.25
CA LEU A 55 -0.06 1.02 -13.08
C LEU A 55 -0.45 2.49 -13.26
N GLY A 56 -1.75 2.81 -13.36
CA GLY A 56 -2.22 4.20 -13.39
C GLY A 56 -1.88 4.98 -12.12
N ILE A 57 -1.94 4.32 -10.95
CA ILE A 57 -1.49 4.91 -9.68
C ILE A 57 0.01 5.23 -9.75
N VAL A 58 0.82 4.26 -10.20
CA VAL A 58 2.27 4.40 -10.32
C VAL A 58 2.63 5.54 -11.25
N GLU A 59 2.02 5.62 -12.42
CA GLU A 59 2.24 6.69 -13.39
C GLU A 59 1.86 8.07 -12.82
N ARG A 60 0.73 8.16 -12.11
CA ARG A 60 0.25 9.41 -11.52
C ARG A 60 1.17 9.92 -10.43
N LEU A 61 1.66 9.04 -9.55
CA LEU A 61 2.42 9.43 -8.37
C LEU A 61 3.93 9.53 -8.64
N ASN A 62 4.45 8.89 -9.69
CA ASN A 62 5.87 8.93 -10.02
C ASN A 62 6.49 10.35 -10.10
N PRO A 63 5.83 11.39 -10.66
CA PRO A 63 6.38 12.74 -10.64
C PRO A 63 6.71 13.25 -9.22
N TRP A 64 5.90 12.88 -8.22
CA TRP A 64 6.13 13.24 -6.82
C TRP A 64 7.29 12.47 -6.21
N ILE A 65 7.41 11.18 -6.53
CA ILE A 65 8.54 10.33 -6.14
C ILE A 65 9.87 10.89 -6.67
N GLN A 66 9.88 11.37 -7.92
CA GLN A 66 11.08 11.98 -8.52
C GLN A 66 11.42 13.34 -7.89
N ARG A 67 10.41 14.12 -7.51
CA ARG A 67 10.59 15.44 -6.90
C ARG A 67 11.06 15.35 -5.45
N TYR A 68 10.53 14.39 -4.70
CA TYR A 68 10.80 14.17 -3.29
C TYR A 68 11.35 12.76 -3.03
N PRO A 69 12.56 12.44 -3.51
CA PRO A 69 13.13 11.12 -3.30
C PRO A 69 13.32 10.82 -1.81
N LEU A 70 12.99 9.61 -1.36
CA LEU A 70 13.17 9.17 0.04
C LEU A 70 14.60 9.31 0.54
N SER A 71 15.61 9.19 -0.33
CA SER A 71 17.02 9.48 0.00
C SER A 71 17.27 10.88 0.57
N LYS A 72 16.34 11.82 0.42
CA LYS A 72 16.39 13.18 0.98
C LYS A 72 15.36 13.41 2.09
N TYR A 73 14.64 12.38 2.53
CA TYR A 73 13.55 12.50 3.50
C TYR A 73 13.98 13.18 4.80
N ASP A 74 15.17 12.83 5.29
CA ASP A 74 15.84 13.38 6.48
C ASP A 74 16.21 14.87 6.35
N THR A 75 16.24 15.42 5.12
CA THR A 75 16.52 16.83 4.87
C THR A 75 15.26 17.68 4.74
N LEU A 76 14.08 17.07 4.67
CA LEU A 76 12.82 17.79 4.58
C LEU A 76 12.44 18.33 5.97
N THR A 77 12.16 19.63 6.04
CA THR A 77 11.78 20.30 7.29
C THR A 77 10.31 20.71 7.33
N ASP A 78 9.63 20.67 6.19
CA ASP A 78 8.22 21.02 6.08
C ASP A 78 7.37 19.81 6.47
N GLU A 79 6.65 19.92 7.58
CA GLU A 79 5.82 18.84 8.13
C GLU A 79 4.66 18.45 7.21
N GLU A 80 4.09 19.40 6.45
CA GLU A 80 3.01 19.11 5.50
C GLU A 80 3.57 18.30 4.32
N ILE A 81 4.75 18.66 3.83
CA ILE A 81 5.44 17.90 2.77
C ILE A 81 5.86 16.53 3.29
N LEU A 82 6.42 16.42 4.50
CA LEU A 82 6.76 15.12 5.11
C LEU A 82 5.53 14.22 5.22
N PHE A 83 4.40 14.76 5.67
CA PHE A 83 3.13 14.04 5.71
C PHE A 83 2.70 13.56 4.33
N ALA A 84 2.71 14.43 3.33
CA ALA A 84 2.31 14.09 1.97
C ALA A 84 3.24 13.05 1.32
N VAL A 85 4.55 13.19 1.49
CA VAL A 85 5.55 12.24 0.98
C VAL A 85 5.29 10.84 1.55
N ARG A 86 5.06 10.71 2.86
CA ARG A 86 4.77 9.42 3.50
C ARG A 86 3.55 8.73 2.85
N TRP A 87 2.45 9.47 2.68
CA TRP A 87 1.22 8.98 2.06
C TRP A 87 1.43 8.56 0.59
N VAL A 88 2.04 9.44 -0.21
CA VAL A 88 2.30 9.18 -1.63
C VAL A 88 3.18 7.95 -1.83
N TYR A 89 4.26 7.81 -1.04
CA TYR A 89 5.13 6.64 -1.13
C TYR A 89 4.42 5.35 -0.72
N ALA A 90 3.69 5.35 0.39
CA ALA A 90 2.94 4.17 0.83
C ALA A 90 2.00 3.66 -0.26
N THR A 91 1.25 4.56 -0.90
CA THR A 91 0.36 4.22 -2.01
C THR A 91 1.11 3.78 -3.27
N TYR A 92 2.16 4.50 -3.65
CA TYR A 92 2.97 4.19 -4.83
C TYR A 92 3.60 2.80 -4.74
N LEU A 93 4.19 2.48 -3.59
CA LEU A 93 4.88 1.20 -3.35
C LEU A 93 3.91 0.03 -3.27
N ALA A 94 2.78 0.20 -2.59
CA ALA A 94 1.69 -0.76 -2.59
C ALA A 94 1.19 -1.05 -4.01
N ALA A 95 1.03 0.00 -4.84
CA ALA A 95 0.61 -0.14 -6.23
C ALA A 95 1.66 -0.84 -7.10
N MET A 96 2.95 -0.57 -6.90
CA MET A 96 4.02 -1.32 -7.59
C MET A 96 3.97 -2.80 -7.25
N ALA A 97 3.80 -3.12 -5.96
CA ALA A 97 3.68 -4.49 -5.49
C ALA A 97 2.47 -5.18 -6.15
N THR A 98 1.28 -4.58 -6.11
CA THR A 98 0.09 -5.17 -6.75
C THR A 98 0.16 -5.25 -8.27
N ALA A 99 0.89 -4.34 -8.92
CA ALA A 99 1.17 -4.40 -10.35
C ALA A 99 2.17 -5.49 -10.75
N GLY A 100 2.75 -6.21 -9.78
CA GLY A 100 3.70 -7.29 -10.02
C GLY A 100 5.15 -6.84 -10.18
N ARG A 101 5.45 -5.57 -9.91
CA ARG A 101 6.82 -5.01 -9.93
C ARG A 101 7.53 -5.28 -8.60
N TYR A 102 7.61 -6.56 -8.22
CA TYR A 102 8.01 -6.95 -6.85
C TYR A 102 9.43 -6.50 -6.47
N ALA A 103 10.41 -6.66 -7.35
CA ALA A 103 11.79 -6.27 -7.06
C ALA A 103 11.92 -4.75 -6.81
N GLU A 104 11.19 -3.94 -7.57
CA GLU A 104 11.22 -2.49 -7.42
C GLU A 104 10.42 -2.05 -6.19
N ALA A 105 9.29 -2.73 -5.92
CA ALA A 105 8.50 -2.49 -4.72
C ALA A 105 9.30 -2.82 -3.45
N GLU A 106 10.01 -3.94 -3.44
CA GLU A 106 10.87 -4.35 -2.31
C GLU A 106 11.89 -3.28 -1.98
N VAL A 107 12.73 -2.87 -2.94
CA VAL A 107 13.76 -1.84 -2.73
C VAL A 107 13.14 -0.55 -2.20
N GLY A 108 12.02 -0.12 -2.77
CA GLY A 108 11.34 1.10 -2.34
C GLY A 108 10.71 1.00 -0.95
N ILE A 109 10.15 -0.16 -0.58
CA ILE A 109 9.59 -0.41 0.75
C ILE A 109 10.70 -0.48 1.80
N GLU A 110 11.81 -1.13 1.50
CA GLU A 110 12.98 -1.15 2.39
C GLU A 110 13.54 0.26 2.59
N GLU A 111 13.66 1.05 1.52
CA GLU A 111 14.07 2.45 1.64
C GLU A 111 13.08 3.26 2.49
N PHE A 112 11.78 3.05 2.32
CA PHE A 112 10.75 3.70 3.16
C PHE A 112 10.92 3.35 4.63
N LEU A 113 11.03 2.06 4.96
CA LEU A 113 11.18 1.58 6.34
C LEU A 113 12.50 2.06 6.99
N ASN A 114 13.54 2.27 6.18
CA ASN A 114 14.82 2.81 6.66
C ASN A 114 14.79 4.32 6.88
N ARG A 115 13.94 5.06 6.15
CA ARG A 115 13.94 6.54 6.14
C ARG A 115 12.82 7.16 6.95
N VAL A 116 11.69 6.48 7.07
CA VAL A 116 10.52 6.97 7.80
C VAL A 116 10.53 6.34 9.19
N PRO A 117 10.76 7.14 10.26
CA PRO A 117 10.74 6.64 11.62
C PRO A 117 9.38 6.04 11.99
N PHE A 118 9.36 5.07 12.89
CA PHE A 118 8.11 4.49 13.38
C PHE A 118 7.26 5.54 14.09
N GLU A 119 7.87 6.42 14.89
CA GLU A 119 7.22 7.45 15.67
C GLU A 119 6.50 8.48 14.81
N ASP A 120 7.00 8.68 13.59
CA ASP A 120 6.51 9.64 12.61
C ASP A 120 5.23 9.15 11.90
N SER A 121 5.11 7.84 11.68
CA SER A 121 3.93 7.24 11.06
C SER A 121 3.76 5.76 11.44
N PRO A 122 3.33 5.46 12.69
CA PRO A 122 3.28 4.09 13.19
C PRO A 122 2.47 3.15 12.30
N GLY A 123 1.28 3.60 11.88
CA GLY A 123 0.38 2.82 11.03
C GLY A 123 0.98 2.50 9.65
N MET A 124 1.64 3.47 9.01
CA MET A 124 2.27 3.21 7.71
C MET A 124 3.49 2.31 7.82
N VAL A 125 4.31 2.47 8.87
CA VAL A 125 5.47 1.59 9.07
C VAL A 125 5.00 0.15 9.30
N VAL A 126 3.93 -0.05 10.07
CA VAL A 126 3.27 -1.36 10.21
C VAL A 126 2.83 -1.87 8.84
N ASP A 127 2.06 -1.09 8.09
CA ASP A 127 1.54 -1.51 6.79
C ASP A 127 2.65 -1.80 5.76
N MET A 128 3.74 -1.04 5.78
CA MET A 128 4.89 -1.27 4.90
C MET A 128 5.62 -2.57 5.24
N ASN A 129 5.69 -2.98 6.51
CA ASN A 129 6.19 -4.32 6.86
C ASN A 129 5.30 -5.42 6.27
N PHE A 130 3.96 -5.26 6.30
CA PHE A 130 3.04 -6.20 5.66
C PHE A 130 3.19 -6.22 4.12
N TRP A 131 3.38 -5.06 3.50
CA TRP A 131 3.61 -4.97 2.06
C TRP A 131 4.95 -5.59 1.65
N LEU A 132 6.01 -5.42 2.45
CA LEU A 132 7.30 -6.08 2.23
C LEU A 132 7.14 -7.60 2.34
N ALA A 133 6.50 -8.06 3.41
CA ALA A 133 6.22 -9.48 3.63
C ALA A 133 5.45 -10.10 2.46
N TRP A 134 4.40 -9.43 1.99
CA TRP A 134 3.64 -9.87 0.84
C TRP A 134 4.48 -9.88 -0.44
N THR A 135 5.28 -8.83 -0.67
CA THR A 135 6.16 -8.72 -1.83
C THR A 135 7.18 -9.86 -1.86
N LEU A 136 7.82 -10.17 -0.73
CA LEU A 136 8.74 -11.29 -0.56
C LEU A 136 8.05 -12.64 -0.80
N HIS A 137 6.83 -12.82 -0.26
CA HIS A 137 6.02 -14.01 -0.50
C HIS A 137 5.73 -14.21 -1.99
N ARG A 138 5.37 -13.14 -2.72
CA ARG A 138 5.12 -13.21 -4.16
C ARG A 138 6.38 -13.53 -4.98
N GLN A 139 7.57 -13.27 -4.42
CA GLN A 139 8.85 -13.69 -4.99
C GLN A 139 9.27 -15.11 -4.58
N GLY A 140 8.50 -15.80 -3.74
CA GLY A 140 8.83 -17.14 -3.24
C GLY A 140 9.82 -17.16 -2.06
N ARG A 141 10.19 -15.98 -1.53
CA ARG A 141 11.10 -15.82 -0.38
C ARG A 141 10.31 -15.94 0.92
N TYR A 142 9.83 -17.14 1.20
CA TYR A 142 8.83 -17.37 2.24
C TYR A 142 9.36 -17.16 3.66
N ASP A 143 10.59 -17.55 3.96
CA ASP A 143 11.18 -17.37 5.29
C ASP A 143 11.33 -15.88 5.64
N GLU A 144 11.79 -15.08 4.69
CA GLU A 144 11.93 -13.64 4.84
C GLU A 144 10.56 -12.95 4.95
N ALA A 145 9.57 -13.44 4.20
CA ALA A 145 8.19 -12.97 4.34
C ALA A 145 7.64 -13.20 5.75
N VAL A 146 7.90 -14.36 6.37
CA VAL A 146 7.47 -14.64 7.75
C VAL A 146 8.08 -13.63 8.72
N VAL A 147 9.38 -13.34 8.60
CA VAL A 147 10.06 -12.36 9.46
C VAL A 147 9.38 -10.99 9.38
N GLN A 148 9.07 -10.50 8.18
CA GLN A 148 8.45 -9.18 8.01
C GLN A 148 7.00 -9.15 8.51
N TYR A 149 6.26 -10.23 8.32
CA TYR A 149 4.92 -10.38 8.91
C TYR A 149 4.96 -10.34 10.44
N GLU A 150 5.97 -10.96 11.06
CA GLU A 150 6.15 -10.95 12.51
C GLU A 150 6.53 -9.57 13.03
N ILE A 151 7.42 -8.85 12.33
CA ILE A 151 7.77 -7.46 12.67
C ILE A 151 6.52 -6.57 12.63
N GLY A 152 5.73 -6.65 11.55
CA GLY A 152 4.48 -5.90 11.43
C GLY A 152 3.51 -6.18 12.57
N LEU A 153 3.38 -7.45 12.99
CA LEU A 153 2.56 -7.84 14.14
C LEU A 153 3.07 -7.35 15.48
N GLN A 154 4.39 -7.35 15.69
CA GLN A 154 5.00 -6.84 16.91
C GLN A 154 4.77 -5.33 17.06
N LEU A 155 4.87 -4.60 15.94
CA LEU A 155 4.68 -3.15 15.89
C LEU A 155 3.21 -2.72 16.03
N ASP A 156 2.27 -3.47 15.45
CA ASP A 156 0.82 -3.18 15.53
C ASP A 156 0.35 -3.16 17.00
N GLY A 157 0.92 -4.02 17.84
CA GLY A 157 0.66 -4.08 19.29
C GLY A 157 -0.80 -4.41 19.68
N SER A 158 -1.71 -4.42 18.70
CA SER A 158 -3.14 -4.65 18.90
C SER A 158 -3.47 -6.15 18.85
N ASP A 159 -4.41 -6.56 19.70
CA ASP A 159 -5.16 -7.82 19.52
C ASP A 159 -6.32 -7.64 18.51
N SER A 160 -6.34 -6.50 17.79
CA SER A 160 -7.51 -6.06 17.03
C SER A 160 -7.74 -6.93 15.78
N PRO A 161 -8.97 -7.40 15.54
CA PRO A 161 -9.37 -8.08 14.32
C PRO A 161 -9.59 -7.12 13.13
N ASP A 162 -9.21 -5.85 13.24
CA ASP A 162 -9.49 -4.88 12.18
C ASP A 162 -8.41 -4.91 11.12
N ILE A 163 -8.59 -5.88 10.23
CA ILE A 163 -7.99 -5.88 8.92
C ILE A 163 -8.92 -5.13 7.94
N VAL A 164 -8.41 -4.04 7.35
CA VAL A 164 -8.60 -3.77 5.90
C VAL A 164 -7.28 -4.15 5.23
N LEU A 165 -7.07 -5.46 5.08
CA LEU A 165 -6.07 -5.99 4.17
C LEU A 165 -6.68 -5.58 2.84
N PRO A 166 -5.96 -4.82 2.01
CA PRO A 166 -6.40 -4.53 0.67
C PRO A 166 -6.98 -5.82 0.06
N ASP A 167 -8.20 -5.77 -0.48
CA ASP A 167 -9.10 -6.88 -0.92
C ASP A 167 -8.42 -8.02 -1.75
N TYR A 168 -7.15 -7.88 -2.07
CA TYR A 168 -6.29 -8.71 -2.91
C TYR A 168 -5.87 -10.06 -2.32
N PHE A 169 -6.04 -10.33 -1.02
CA PHE A 169 -5.76 -11.66 -0.45
C PHE A 169 -6.81 -12.73 -0.83
N THR A 170 -7.94 -12.33 -1.43
CA THR A 170 -8.90 -13.27 -1.98
C THR A 170 -8.39 -14.01 -3.23
N LYS A 171 -7.31 -13.54 -3.87
CA LYS A 171 -6.72 -14.15 -5.07
C LYS A 171 -5.58 -15.15 -4.78
N THR A 172 -5.12 -15.28 -3.53
CA THR A 172 -4.01 -16.19 -3.16
C THR A 172 -4.47 -17.59 -2.75
N GLY A 173 -5.78 -17.89 -2.82
CA GLY A 173 -6.34 -19.19 -2.42
C GLY A 173 -6.49 -19.38 -0.91
N ILE A 174 -6.24 -18.33 -0.11
CA ILE A 174 -6.44 -18.35 1.35
C ILE A 174 -7.92 -18.07 1.65
N PRO A 175 -8.60 -18.91 2.46
CA PRO A 175 -10.02 -18.74 2.75
C PRO A 175 -10.34 -17.37 3.36
N LYS A 176 -11.38 -16.71 2.86
CA LYS A 176 -11.85 -15.37 3.26
C LYS A 176 -12.07 -15.18 4.78
N GLY A 177 -12.27 -16.27 5.54
CA GLY A 177 -12.43 -16.24 7.00
C GLY A 177 -11.12 -16.22 7.80
N LEU A 178 -9.98 -16.53 7.17
CA LEU A 178 -8.64 -16.52 7.79
C LEU A 178 -7.90 -15.20 7.60
N THR A 179 -8.37 -14.36 6.67
CA THR A 179 -7.76 -13.09 6.29
C THR A 179 -8.24 -11.91 7.12
N THR A 180 -9.07 -12.11 8.14
CA THR A 180 -9.63 -11.01 8.95
C THR A 180 -8.83 -10.72 10.21
N ASN A 181 -7.87 -11.56 10.61
CA ASN A 181 -6.98 -11.25 11.74
C ASN A 181 -5.52 -11.47 11.35
N ARG A 182 -4.66 -10.44 11.56
CA ARG A 182 -3.25 -10.46 11.12
C ARG A 182 -2.49 -11.59 11.83
N LYS A 183 -2.74 -11.78 13.14
CA LYS A 183 -2.10 -12.84 13.95
C LYS A 183 -2.51 -14.22 13.47
N THR A 184 -3.81 -14.40 13.19
CA THR A 184 -4.34 -15.65 12.65
C THR A 184 -3.69 -15.96 11.30
N PHE A 185 -3.68 -15.01 10.37
CA PHE A 185 -3.04 -15.18 9.07
C PHE A 185 -1.58 -15.63 9.20
N VAL A 186 -0.76 -14.92 9.98
CA VAL A 186 0.67 -15.24 10.13
C VAL A 186 0.87 -16.61 10.80
N HIS A 187 0.04 -16.95 11.78
CA HIS A 187 0.06 -18.27 12.41
C HIS A 187 -0.20 -19.40 11.39
N TYR A 188 -1.25 -19.27 10.58
CA TYR A 188 -1.57 -20.27 9.55
C TYR A 188 -0.55 -20.30 8.41
N TYR A 189 -0.03 -19.14 8.02
CA TYR A 189 1.01 -19.02 7.01
C TYR A 189 2.29 -19.77 7.45
N ARG A 190 2.74 -19.58 8.69
CA ARG A 190 3.87 -20.32 9.26
C ARG A 190 3.63 -21.82 9.29
N ASN A 191 2.45 -22.25 9.75
CA ASN A 191 2.11 -23.68 9.84
C ASN A 191 2.04 -24.33 8.45
N ALA A 192 1.52 -23.62 7.44
CA ALA A 192 1.49 -24.11 6.07
C ALA A 192 2.90 -24.29 5.50
N LEU A 193 3.80 -23.34 5.74
CA LEU A 193 5.21 -23.46 5.32
C LEU A 193 5.91 -24.63 6.01
N ALA A 194 5.71 -24.81 7.32
CA ALA A 194 6.27 -25.95 8.05
C ALA A 194 5.75 -27.30 7.53
N ALA A 195 4.47 -27.38 7.16
CA ALA A 195 3.89 -28.58 6.56
C ALA A 195 4.44 -28.86 5.15
N LEU A 196 4.72 -27.82 4.36
CA LEU A 196 5.33 -27.94 3.03
C LEU A 196 6.81 -28.33 3.11
N GLY A 197 7.57 -27.78 4.05
CA GLY A 197 8.96 -28.18 4.33
C GLY A 197 9.08 -29.61 4.86
N GLY A 198 8.04 -30.13 5.51
CA GLY A 198 7.92 -31.56 5.85
C GLY A 198 7.49 -32.45 4.68
N TRP A 199 6.97 -31.87 3.60
CA TRP A 199 6.51 -32.61 2.41
C TRP A 199 7.58 -32.71 1.32
N GLU A 200 8.51 -31.74 1.24
CA GLU A 200 9.67 -31.80 0.34
C GLU A 200 10.78 -32.73 0.85
N ALA A 201 10.85 -33.03 2.16
CA ALA A 201 11.74 -34.05 2.71
C ALA A 201 11.28 -35.50 2.47
N GLY A 202 10.15 -35.69 1.78
CA GLY A 202 9.50 -36.98 1.53
C GLY A 202 9.33 -37.37 0.05
N ARG A 203 10.05 -36.73 -0.88
CA ARG A 203 10.13 -37.16 -2.28
C ARG A 203 11.56 -37.26 -2.79
#